data_AF-A0A924FZM9-F1
#
_entry.id   AF-A0A924FZM9-F1
#
_cell.length_a   1.000
_cell.length_b   1.000
_cell.length_c   1.000
_cell.angle_alpha   90.00
_cell.angle_beta   90.00
_cell.angle_gamma   90.00
#
_symmetry.space_group_name_H-M   'P 1'
#
loop_
_entity.id
_entity.type
_entity.pdbx_description
1 polymer ?
#
loop_
_entity_poly.entity_id
_entity_poly.type
_entity_poly.pdbx_seq_one_letter_code
_entity_poly.pdbx_strand_id
1 'polypeptide(L)'
;MGYAEFELNIPEVIREKLPDYFDGLSADPLLLENVVRIPLGVQGAYMLFYPNDLVCIGKTDAEAGFRSRLTRHFHSITALPNRVIMYRENRDYDQQLEVMRSK
;
A
#
# COMPACT_ATOMS: atom_id res chain seq x y z
N MET A 1 13.31 23.25 -19.10
CA MET A 1 12.29 22.28 -18.64
C MET A 1 13.01 20.98 -18.35
N GLY A 2 13.01 20.53 -17.09
CA GLY A 2 13.63 19.27 -16.68
C GLY A 2 12.55 18.27 -16.34
N TYR A 3 12.16 17.45 -17.31
CA TYR A 3 11.36 16.24 -17.09
C TYR A 3 12.23 15.09 -17.58
N ALA A 4 12.43 14.09 -16.73
CA ALA A 4 13.15 12.86 -17.06
C ALA A 4 12.34 11.69 -16.50
N GLU A 5 12.06 10.71 -17.35
CA GLU A 5 11.44 9.46 -16.95
C GLU A 5 12.51 8.46 -16.54
N PHE A 6 12.30 7.81 -15.41
CA PHE A 6 13.12 6.71 -14.94
C PHE A 6 12.18 5.54 -14.62
N GLU A 7 12.34 4.43 -15.33
CA GLU A 7 11.62 3.19 -15.03
C GLU A 7 12.33 2.49 -13.88
N LEU A 8 11.82 2.67 -12.66
CA LEU A 8 12.22 1.84 -11.54
C LEU A 8 11.48 0.51 -11.64
N ASN A 9 12.20 -0.61 -11.65
CA ASN A 9 11.60 -1.94 -11.57
C ASN A 9 11.09 -2.18 -10.15
N ILE A 10 9.96 -1.56 -9.83
CA ILE A 10 9.34 -1.58 -8.50
C ILE A 10 9.17 -3.03 -8.00
N PRO A 11 8.66 -4.00 -8.79
CA PRO A 11 8.55 -5.39 -8.34
C PRO A 11 9.87 -6.01 -7.88
N GLU A 12 10.96 -5.75 -8.59
CA GLU A 12 12.29 -6.28 -8.26
C GLU A 12 12.85 -5.63 -6.99
N VAL A 13 12.81 -4.30 -6.91
CA VAL A 13 13.25 -3.55 -5.71
C VAL A 13 12.46 -3.96 -4.48
N ILE A 14 11.15 -4.15 -4.62
CA ILE A 14 10.26 -4.64 -3.57
C ILE A 14 10.63 -6.07 -3.19
N ARG A 15 10.85 -6.97 -4.15
CA ARG A 15 11.21 -8.37 -3.90
C ARG A 15 12.59 -8.52 -3.26
N GLU A 16 13.56 -7.65 -3.54
CA GLU A 16 14.89 -7.70 -2.92
C GLU A 16 14.92 -7.08 -1.53
N LYS A 17 14.21 -5.96 -1.32
CA LYS A 17 14.30 -5.18 -0.08
C LYS A 17 13.32 -5.61 1.00
N LEU A 18 12.23 -6.26 0.62
CA LEU A 18 11.12 -6.50 1.52
C LEU A 18 10.93 -7.93 2.06
N PRO A 19 11.61 -9.01 1.63
CA PRO A 19 11.48 -10.32 2.25
C PRO A 19 11.70 -10.26 3.76
N ASP A 20 12.79 -9.65 4.21
CA ASP A 20 13.10 -9.53 5.64
C ASP A 20 12.07 -8.68 6.42
N TYR A 21 11.43 -7.71 5.75
CA TYR A 21 10.45 -6.82 6.38
C TYR A 21 9.03 -7.43 6.39
N PHE A 22 8.69 -8.25 5.40
CA PHE A 22 7.38 -8.88 5.26
C PHE A 22 7.31 -10.31 5.77
N ASP A 23 8.43 -10.99 6.03
CA ASP A 23 8.47 -12.38 6.52
C ASP A 23 7.75 -12.55 7.87
N GLY A 24 7.49 -11.47 8.61
CA GLY A 24 6.68 -11.47 9.84
C GLY A 24 5.26 -10.92 9.70
N LEU A 25 4.86 -10.41 8.53
CA LEU A 25 3.54 -9.80 8.35
C LEU A 25 2.51 -10.85 7.92
N SER A 26 1.55 -11.11 8.80
CA SER A 26 0.39 -11.92 8.46
C SER A 26 -0.37 -11.25 7.32
N ALA A 27 -0.65 -12.03 6.30
CA ALA A 27 -1.26 -11.56 5.09
C ALA A 27 -2.63 -12.22 4.95
N ASP A 28 -3.67 -11.41 4.84
CA ASP A 28 -5.05 -11.87 4.88
C ASP A 28 -5.69 -11.83 3.48
N PRO A 29 -6.69 -12.68 3.20
CA PRO A 29 -7.50 -12.56 1.99
C PRO A 29 -8.14 -11.17 1.86
N LEU A 30 -8.26 -10.68 0.62
CA LEU A 30 -9.01 -9.44 0.35
C LEU A 30 -10.51 -9.71 0.46
N LEU A 31 -11.01 -9.75 1.70
CA LEU A 31 -12.43 -9.88 2.03
C LEU A 31 -12.89 -8.63 2.78
N LEU A 32 -14.14 -8.21 2.55
CA LEU A 32 -14.69 -7.03 3.23
C LEU A 32 -14.63 -7.16 4.76
N GLU A 33 -14.82 -8.36 5.31
CA GLU A 33 -14.73 -8.62 6.75
C GLU A 33 -13.33 -8.38 7.34
N ASN A 34 -12.27 -8.55 6.54
CA ASN A 34 -10.90 -8.24 6.92
C ASN A 34 -10.64 -6.74 6.76
N VAL A 35 -11.15 -6.15 5.67
CA VAL A 35 -11.00 -4.71 5.39
C VAL A 35 -11.67 -3.85 6.45
N VAL A 36 -12.82 -4.26 7.01
CA VAL A 36 -13.47 -3.53 8.11
C VAL A 36 -12.72 -3.63 9.45
N ARG A 37 -11.72 -4.51 9.61
CA ARG A 37 -10.91 -4.53 10.84
C ARG A 37 -9.80 -3.48 10.82
N ILE A 38 -9.49 -2.93 9.64
CA ILE A 38 -8.48 -1.89 9.48
C ILE A 38 -9.00 -0.58 10.10
N PRO A 39 -8.20 0.11 10.93
CA PRO A 39 -8.62 1.39 11.51
C PRO A 39 -8.88 2.44 10.42
N LEU A 40 -9.82 3.34 10.69
CA LEU A 40 -10.19 4.42 9.77
C LEU A 40 -9.03 5.41 9.56
N GLY A 41 -8.91 5.93 8.34
CA GLY A 41 -7.94 6.96 8.01
C GLY A 41 -6.48 6.50 8.00
N VAL A 42 -6.19 5.22 8.27
CA VAL A 42 -4.81 4.72 8.24
C VAL A 42 -4.30 4.71 6.80
N GLN A 43 -3.12 5.28 6.62
CA GLN A 43 -2.47 5.41 5.33
C GLN A 43 -1.25 4.52 5.20
N GLY A 44 -0.85 4.24 3.96
CA GLY A 44 0.43 3.68 3.60
C GLY A 44 0.40 2.93 2.28
N ALA A 45 1.18 1.86 2.16
CA ALA A 45 1.29 1.06 0.95
C ALA A 45 0.67 -0.33 1.14
N TYR A 46 0.17 -0.94 0.07
CA TYR A 46 -0.32 -2.31 0.07
C TYR A 46 0.13 -3.06 -1.18
N MET A 47 0.16 -4.39 -1.04
CA MET A 47 0.40 -5.32 -2.13
C MET A 47 -0.73 -6.34 -2.19
N LEU A 48 -1.18 -6.65 -3.40
CA LEU A 48 -2.17 -7.69 -3.68
C LEU A 48 -1.50 -8.83 -4.42
N PHE A 49 -1.78 -10.05 -3.98
CA PHE A 49 -1.28 -11.26 -4.61
C PHE A 49 -2.42 -12.13 -5.12
N TYR A 50 -2.19 -12.74 -6.27
CA TYR A 50 -3.12 -13.71 -6.86
C TYR A 50 -2.36 -14.74 -7.70
N PRO A 51 -2.41 -16.04 -7.33
CA PRO A 51 -2.52 -16.57 -5.97
C PRO A 51 -1.26 -16.25 -5.15
N ASN A 52 -0.07 -16.47 -5.73
CA ASN A 52 1.23 -16.17 -5.13
C ASN A 52 2.01 -15.09 -5.90
N ASP A 53 1.49 -14.67 -7.06
CA ASP A 53 2.11 -13.64 -7.87
C ASP A 53 1.66 -12.26 -7.42
N LEU A 54 2.61 -11.32 -7.37
CA LEU A 54 2.32 -9.92 -7.09
C LEU A 54 1.60 -9.30 -8.29
N VAL A 55 0.33 -8.97 -8.12
CA VAL A 55 -0.51 -8.42 -9.21
C VAL A 55 -0.75 -6.93 -9.08
N CYS A 56 -0.61 -6.36 -7.88
CA CYS A 56 -0.81 -4.94 -7.67
C CYS A 56 0.02 -4.44 -6.49
N ILE A 57 0.61 -3.27 -6.66
CA ILE A 57 1.17 -2.45 -5.58
C ILE A 57 0.42 -1.12 -5.63
N GLY A 58 -0.05 -0.66 -4.49
CA GLY A 58 -0.74 0.62 -4.39
C GLY A 58 -0.36 1.36 -3.13
N LYS A 59 -0.59 2.67 -3.16
CA LYS A 59 -0.58 3.51 -1.97
C LYS A 59 -1.98 4.04 -1.70
N THR A 60 -2.26 4.35 -0.45
CA THR A 60 -3.45 5.10 -0.07
C THR A 60 -3.14 6.59 -0.19
N ASP A 61 -4.11 7.38 -0.63
CA ASP A 61 -4.05 8.84 -0.52
C ASP A 61 -4.34 9.29 0.91
N ALA A 62 -4.08 10.57 1.18
CA ALA A 62 -4.18 11.13 2.51
C ALA A 62 -5.63 11.19 3.04
N GLU A 63 -6.62 11.16 2.15
CA GLU A 63 -8.02 11.40 2.50
C GLU A 63 -8.79 10.11 2.76
N ALA A 64 -8.53 9.04 2.02
CA ALA A 64 -9.40 7.86 2.02
C ALA A 64 -8.84 6.67 2.83
N GLY A 65 -7.51 6.55 2.96
CA GLY A 65 -6.83 5.48 3.70
C GLY A 65 -7.07 4.05 3.16
N PHE A 66 -6.61 3.05 3.91
CA PHE A 66 -6.64 1.65 3.49
C PHE A 66 -8.04 1.11 3.27
N ARG A 67 -8.95 1.35 4.22
CA ARG A 67 -10.30 0.77 4.17
C ARG A 67 -11.01 1.16 2.87
N SER A 68 -11.03 2.45 2.54
CA SER A 68 -11.69 2.95 1.33
C SER A 68 -11.05 2.39 0.06
N ARG A 69 -9.71 2.34 0.02
CA ARG A 69 -8.97 1.87 -1.16
C ARG A 69 -9.15 0.37 -1.40
N LEU A 70 -9.05 -0.44 -0.35
CA LEU A 70 -9.21 -1.89 -0.43
C LEU A 70 -10.66 -2.31 -0.70
N THR A 71 -11.64 -1.58 -0.15
CA THR A 71 -13.06 -1.77 -0.52
C THR A 71 -13.28 -1.52 -2.01
N ARG A 72 -12.68 -0.46 -2.58
CA ARG A 72 -12.77 -0.20 -4.03
C ARG A 72 -12.18 -1.34 -4.85
N HIS A 73 -11.02 -1.85 -4.45
CA HIS A 73 -10.41 -3.02 -5.09
C HIS A 73 -11.29 -4.26 -4.98
N PHE A 74 -11.85 -4.55 -3.81
CA PHE A 74 -12.78 -5.67 -3.64
C PHE A 74 -13.94 -5.62 -4.64
N HIS A 75 -14.49 -4.44 -4.91
CA HIS A 75 -15.59 -4.26 -5.86
C HIS A 75 -15.16 -4.21 -7.33
N SER A 76 -13.93 -3.80 -7.63
CA SER A 76 -13.47 -3.60 -9.01
C SER A 76 -12.81 -4.81 -9.64
N ILE A 77 -12.31 -5.75 -8.84
CA ILE A 77 -11.53 -6.87 -9.36
C ILE A 77 -12.46 -8.06 -9.64
N THR A 78 -12.35 -8.65 -10.84
CA THR A 78 -13.14 -9.80 -11.27
C THR A 78 -12.65 -11.14 -10.67
N ALA A 79 -11.42 -11.17 -10.16
CA ALA A 79 -10.83 -12.27 -9.41
C ALA A 79 -10.24 -11.76 -8.09
N LEU A 80 -10.73 -12.24 -6.95
CA LEU A 80 -10.31 -11.73 -5.64
C LEU A 80 -8.85 -12.11 -5.34
N PRO A 81 -7.99 -11.14 -4.97
CA PRO A 81 -6.67 -11.42 -4.44
C PRO A 81 -6.76 -12.34 -3.22
N ASN A 82 -5.96 -13.41 -3.22
CA ASN A 82 -5.92 -14.38 -2.12
C ASN A 82 -5.19 -13.83 -0.90
N ARG A 83 -4.35 -12.81 -1.09
CA ARG A 83 -3.48 -12.29 -0.05
C ARG A 83 -3.23 -10.79 -0.22
N VAL A 84 -3.36 -10.06 0.88
CA VAL A 84 -3.11 -8.63 0.99
C VAL A 84 -2.06 -8.41 2.07
N ILE A 85 -1.03 -7.63 1.74
CA ILE A 85 -0.04 -7.15 2.70
C ILE A 85 -0.18 -5.64 2.79
N MET A 86 -0.24 -5.09 4.01
CA MET A 86 -0.38 -3.65 4.26
C MET A 86 0.78 -3.13 5.09
N TYR A 87 1.30 -1.97 4.70
CA TYR A 87 2.32 -1.23 5.42
C TYR A 87 1.77 0.13 5.81
N ARG A 88 1.64 0.41 7.10
CA ARG A 88 1.25 1.72 7.60
C ARG A 88 2.40 2.71 7.48
N GLU A 89 2.12 3.86 6.89
CA GLU A 89 3.06 4.98 6.87
C GLU A 89 3.01 5.71 8.23
N ASN A 90 4.16 5.79 8.90
CA ASN A 90 4.37 6.58 10.12
C ASN A 90 5.02 7.93 9.80
N ARG A 91 4.51 8.64 8.79
CA ARG A 91 4.97 10.00 8.51
C ARG A 91 3.99 11.01 9.07
N ASP A 92 4.51 11.86 9.93
CA ASP A 92 3.86 13.11 10.30
C ASP A 92 4.20 14.14 9.21
N TYR A 93 3.37 14.19 8.17
CA TYR A 93 3.57 15.10 7.04
C TYR A 93 3.45 16.57 7.45
N ASP A 94 2.68 16.86 8.50
CA ASP A 94 2.49 18.21 9.01
C ASP A 94 3.80 18.77 9.59
N GLN A 95 4.55 17.95 10.35
CA GLN A 95 5.86 18.36 10.87
C GLN A 95 6.89 18.63 9.76
N GLN A 96 6.87 17.87 8.65
CA GLN A 96 7.82 18.07 7.56
C GLN A 96 7.53 19.34 6.75
N LEU A 97 6.25 19.68 6.57
CA LEU A 97 5.85 20.91 5.89
C LEU A 97 6.17 22.16 6.72
N GLU A 98 6.07 22.11 8.05
CA GLU A 98 6.51 23.21 8.93
C GLU A 98 8.02 23.44 8.90
N VAL A 99 8.81 22.36 8.87
CA VAL A 99 10.27 22.44 8.75
C VAL A 99 10.71 23.00 7.39
N MET A 100 9.98 22.68 6.32
CA MET A 100 10.26 23.21 4.97
C MET A 100 9.81 24.67 4.78
N ARG A 101 8.78 25.13 5.50
CA ARG A 101 8.33 26.53 5.48
C ARG A 101 9.21 27.46 6.33
N SER A 102 10.02 26.90 7.22
CA SER A 102 10.89 27.64 8.14
C SER A 102 12.36 27.72 7.66
N LYS A 103 12.64 27.39 6.40
CA LYS A 103 13.93 27.58 5.72
C LYS A 103 13.76 28.46 4.50
#